data_AF-A0A6A0H0Q4-F1
#
_entry.id   AF-A0A6A0H0Q4-F1
#
_cell.length_a   1.000
_cell.length_b   1.000
_cell.length_c   1.000
_cell.angle_alpha   90.00
_cell.angle_beta   90.00
_cell.angle_gamma   90.00
#
_symmetry.space_group_name_H-M   'P 1'
#
loop_
_entity.id
_entity.type
_entity.pdbx_description
1 polymer ?
#
loop_
_entity_poly.entity_id
_entity_poly.type
_entity_poly.pdbx_seq_one_letter_code
_entity_poly.pdbx_strand_id
1 'polypeptide(L)' 'MGRTGFFPSKYVSRLNNGERPLQVTHNLQVTDGDRGLKLLRDQIVIQVGDEIDGMVMIRNGDHQQGVCPTKYLQEV' A
#
# COMPACT_ATOMS: atom_id res chain seq x y z
N MET A 1 4.73 18.12 -20.92
CA MET A 1 4.64 16.83 -21.65
C MET A 1 5.60 15.86 -20.98
N GLY A 2 5.11 14.66 -20.63
CA GLY A 2 5.87 13.70 -19.81
C GLY A 2 6.91 12.88 -20.58
N ARG A 3 7.68 12.06 -19.86
CA ARG A 3 8.62 11.08 -20.45
C ARG A 3 7.86 9.82 -20.86
N THR A 4 8.20 9.24 -22.00
CA THR A 4 7.65 7.97 -22.48
C THR A 4 8.77 6.96 -22.66
N GLY A 5 8.53 5.69 -22.30
CA GLY A 5 9.52 4.63 -22.40
C GLY A 5 8.97 3.30 -21.87
N PHE A 6 9.84 2.28 -21.83
CA PHE A 6 9.52 0.96 -21.32
C PHE A 6 9.81 0.85 -19.82
N PHE A 7 9.00 0.07 -19.12
CA PHE A 7 9.23 -0.29 -17.72
C PHE A 7 8.84 -1.75 -17.48
N PRO A 8 9.41 -2.43 -16.47
CA PRO A 8 9.00 -3.77 -16.10
C PRO A 8 7.55 -3.80 -15.64
N SER A 9 6.72 -4.66 -16.23
CA SER A 9 5.29 -4.72 -15.91
C SER A 9 4.99 -5.04 -14.44
N LYS A 10 5.90 -5.77 -13.76
CA LYS A 10 5.77 -6.10 -12.34
C LYS A 10 6.07 -4.93 -11.39
N TYR A 11 6.59 -3.81 -11.88
CA TYR A 11 6.99 -2.66 -11.04
C TYR A 11 5.91 -1.59 -10.97
N VAL A 12 4.73 -1.88 -11.52
CA VAL A 12 3.56 -1.03 -11.45
C VAL A 12 2.39 -1.81 -10.89
N SER A 13 1.48 -1.10 -10.24
CA SER A 13 0.18 -1.64 -9.86
C SER A 13 -0.90 -0.73 -10.44
N ARG A 14 -2.01 -1.34 -10.87
CA ARG A 14 -3.19 -0.57 -11.29
C ARG A 14 -3.73 0.18 -10.07
N LEU A 15 -4.18 1.42 -10.26
CA LEU A 15 -4.96 2.15 -9.27
C LEU A 15 -6.41 2.22 -9.75
N ASN A 16 -7.34 1.72 -8.95
CA ASN A 16 -8.78 1.79 -9.23
C ASN A 16 -9.38 3.07 -8.64
N ASN A 17 -10.59 3.44 -9.07
CA ASN A 17 -11.28 4.61 -8.53
C ASN A 17 -11.45 4.50 -7.00
N GLY A 18 -11.11 5.56 -6.28
CA GLY A 18 -11.20 5.63 -4.82
C GLY A 18 -10.01 5.01 -4.07
N GLU A 19 -9.13 4.28 -4.76
CA GLU A 19 -7.86 3.81 -4.17
C GLU A 19 -6.84 4.96 -4.12
N ARG A 20 -5.97 4.94 -3.10
CA ARG A 20 -4.91 5.95 -2.94
C ARG A 20 -3.54 5.30 -2.76
N PRO A 21 -2.50 5.74 -3.47
CA PRO A 21 -1.14 5.28 -3.22
C PRO A 21 -0.61 5.89 -1.91
N LEU A 22 0.02 5.08 -1.08
CA LEU A 22 0.61 5.48 0.20
C LEU A 22 2.04 4.93 0.32
N GLN A 23 2.91 5.68 0.97
CA GLN A 23 4.26 5.26 1.35
C GLN A 23 4.29 4.86 2.82
N VAL A 24 4.89 3.72 3.09
CA VAL A 24 5.12 3.22 4.46
C VAL A 24 6.26 4.02 5.11
N THR A 25 6.02 4.53 6.32
CA THR A 25 7.00 5.39 7.02
C THR A 25 7.93 4.62 7.97
N HIS A 26 7.55 3.41 8.39
CA HIS A 26 8.30 2.56 9.33
C HIS A 26 8.22 1.09 8.95
N ASN A 27 9.21 0.28 9.35
CA ASN A 27 9.09 -1.18 9.22
C ASN A 27 8.06 -1.69 10.23
N LEU A 28 7.07 -2.45 9.76
CA LEU A 28 6.06 -3.06 10.63
C LEU A 28 5.56 -4.40 10.06
N GLN A 29 5.07 -5.26 10.95
CA GLN A 29 4.35 -6.47 10.59
C GLN A 29 2.88 -6.23 10.93
N VAL A 30 2.03 -6.22 9.91
CA VAL A 30 0.57 -6.13 10.09
C VAL A 30 -0.02 -7.53 9.96
N THR A 31 -1.01 -7.84 10.77
CA THR A 31 -1.56 -9.20 10.84
C THR A 31 -2.97 -9.21 10.28
N ASP A 32 -3.23 -10.09 9.31
CA ASP A 32 -4.59 -10.46 8.91
C ASP A 32 -4.79 -11.95 9.30
N GLY A 33 -5.13 -12.17 10.56
CA GLY A 33 -5.23 -13.53 11.13
C GLY A 33 -3.90 -14.28 11.19
N ASP A 34 -3.80 -15.46 10.57
CA ASP A 34 -2.63 -16.35 10.65
C ASP A 34 -1.47 -15.96 9.72
N ARG A 35 -1.67 -15.01 8.80
CA ARG A 35 -0.62 -14.53 7.88
C ARG A 35 -0.28 -13.08 8.15
N GLY A 36 0.95 -12.84 8.61
CA GLY A 36 1.50 -11.49 8.76
C GLY A 36 2.01 -10.94 7.43
N LEU A 37 1.54 -9.76 7.05
CA LEU A 37 2.09 -8.95 5.97
C LEU A 37 3.21 -8.06 6.53
N LYS A 38 4.43 -8.25 6.02
CA LYS A 38 5.57 -7.40 6.39
C LYS A 38 5.62 -6.18 5.48
N LEU A 39 5.56 -5.00 6.09
CA LEU A 39 5.71 -3.71 5.43
C LEU A 39 7.08 -3.12 5.76
N LEU A 40 7.79 -2.67 4.73
CA LEU A 40 9.09 -2.02 4.86
C LEU A 40 8.94 -0.52 4.69
N ARG A 41 9.77 0.25 5.39
CA ARG A 41 9.90 1.70 5.18
C ARG A 41 10.20 1.98 3.71
N ASP A 42 9.57 3.03 3.19
CA ASP A 42 9.62 3.49 1.80
C ASP A 42 8.94 2.57 0.78
N GLN A 43 8.30 1.48 1.22
CA GLN A 43 7.45 0.66 0.37
C GLN A 43 6.18 1.41 -0.03
N ILE A 44 5.81 1.30 -1.31
CA ILE A 44 4.51 1.77 -1.81
C ILE A 44 3.45 0.69 -1.59
N VAL A 45 2.35 1.08 -0.96
CA VAL A 45 1.12 0.30 -0.81
C VAL A 45 -0.06 1.10 -1.34
N ILE A 46 -1.20 0.47 -1.50
CA ILE A 46 -2.42 1.11 -1.98
C ILE A 46 -3.51 0.96 -0.93
N GLN A 47 -4.07 2.07 -0.47
CA GLN A 47 -5.28 2.09 0.35
C GLN A 47 -6.47 1.61 -0.45
N VAL A 48 -7.23 0.70 0.16
CA VAL A 48 -8.47 0.13 -0.37
C VAL A 48 -9.58 0.44 0.61
N GLY A 49 -10.56 1.24 0.19
CA GLY A 49 -11.68 1.65 1.04
C GLY A 49 -11.31 2.72 2.07
N ASP A 50 -12.23 2.92 3.02
CA ASP A 50 -12.18 4.02 3.97
C ASP A 50 -11.36 3.69 5.23
N GLU A 51 -10.86 4.73 5.88
CA GLU A 51 -10.25 4.64 7.21
C GLU A 51 -11.34 4.43 8.27
N ILE A 52 -11.12 3.46 9.15
CA ILE A 52 -11.98 3.14 10.28
C ILE A 52 -11.10 3.06 11.53
N ASP A 53 -11.37 3.87 12.54
CA ASP A 53 -10.66 3.88 13.83
C ASP A 53 -9.12 4.01 13.72
N GLY A 54 -8.63 4.86 12.80
CA GLY A 54 -7.19 5.06 12.61
C GLY A 54 -6.49 3.93 11.85
N MET A 55 -7.27 3.01 11.28
CA MET A 55 -6.81 1.84 10.56
C MET A 55 -7.39 1.85 9.15
N VAL A 56 -6.65 1.33 8.19
CA VAL A 56 -7.09 1.26 6.80
C VAL A 56 -6.67 -0.06 6.17
N MET A 57 -7.52 -0.60 5.29
CA MET A 57 -7.15 -1.75 4.49
C MET A 57 -6.15 -1.30 3.41
N ILE A 58 -5.02 -1.98 3.30
CA ILE A 58 -4.04 -1.76 2.25
C ILE A 58 -3.83 -3.02 1.42
N ARG A 59 -3.31 -2.85 0.21
CA ARG A 59 -2.75 -3.93 -0.61
C ARG A 59 -1.34 -3.61 -1.08
N ASN A 60 -0.49 -4.63 -1.16
CA ASN A 60 0.87 -4.50 -1.73
C ASN A 60 0.90 -4.81 -3.24
N GLY A 61 2.10 -4.76 -3.84
CA GLY A 61 2.31 -5.09 -5.25
C GLY A 61 1.98 -6.54 -5.62
N ASP A 62 1.99 -7.45 -4.65
CA ASP A 62 1.62 -8.87 -4.79
C ASP A 62 0.12 -9.13 -4.54
N HIS A 63 -0.69 -8.06 -4.46
CA HIS A 63 -2.12 -8.11 -4.14
C HIS A 63 -2.47 -8.71 -2.78
N GLN A 64 -1.49 -8.86 -1.89
CA GLN A 64 -1.75 -9.25 -0.50
C GLN A 64 -2.35 -8.06 0.24
N GLN A 65 -3.39 -8.34 1.02
CA GLN A 65 -4.11 -7.33 1.79
C GLN A 65 -3.78 -7.42 3.28
N GLY A 66 -4.02 -6.33 3.99
CA GLY A 66 -3.91 -6.29 5.44
C GLY A 66 -4.34 -4.93 5.98
N VAL A 67 -4.76 -4.90 7.24
CA VAL A 67 -5.16 -3.66 7.90
C VAL A 67 -3.93 -3.00 8.51
N CYS A 68 -3.69 -1.74 8.18
CA CYS A 68 -2.53 -0.96 8.62
C CYS A 68 -2.96 0.31 9.35
N PRO A 69 -2.31 0.69 10.48
CA PRO A 69 -2.55 1.98 11.10
C PRO A 69 -2.12 3.14 10.20
N THR A 70 -2.98 4.15 10.04
CA THR A 70 -2.76 5.29 9.14
C THR A 70 -1.56 6.15 9.55
N LYS A 71 -1.22 6.20 10.84
CA LYS A 71 -0.02 6.88 11.36
C LYS A 71 1.32 6.36 10.80
N TYR A 72 1.34 5.16 10.20
CA TYR A 72 2.54 4.59 9.55
C TYR A 72 2.53 4.73 8.03
N LEU A 73 1.56 5.49 7.48
CA LEU A 73 1.36 5.68 6.06
C LEU A 73 1.37 7.18 5.73
N GLN A 74 1.83 7.53 4.53
CA GLN A 74 1.86 8.90 4.02
C GLN A 74 1.40 8.92 2.55
N GLU A 75 0.50 9.83 2.19
CA GLU A 75 0.08 10.04 0.80
C GLU A 75 1.24 10.58 -0.05
N VAL A 76 1.36 10.06 -1.28
CA VAL A 76 2.43 10.39 -2.25
C VAL A 76 1.96 11.24 -3.42
#